data_AF-A0A814EC72-F1
#
_entry.id   AF-A0A814EC72-F1
#
_cell.length_a   1.000
_cell.length_b   1.000
_cell.length_c   1.000
_cell.angle_alpha   90.00
_cell.angle_beta   90.00
_cell.angle_gamma   90.00
#
_symmetry.space_group_name_H-M   'P 1'
#
loop_
_entity.id
_entity.type
_entity.pdbx_description
1 polymer ?
#
loop_
_entity_poly.entity_id
_entity_poly.type
_entity_poly.pdbx_seq_one_letter_code
_entity_poly.pdbx_strand_id
1 'polypeptide(L)'
;MLSTIWWSILGLVLISIHTVQNQIMQSSLNLQAPGNDFLPANPVELITTYTGMNSFLLCYIQCNINPLCRTFVSDIGLPSVCRLYEGSIDTGTIVKSSSLTSRVGGLYYYPSLYDVYNQICDPHVLSANRYLICVDNVWQCPTTTFWNGSMCVNQFYYGDSCTMNAACRQDIGLQCSSDCQKCICNSTASWNNTSCVIGQTACPSSKPSDPCVAAYWPLDGNANDLTNKYNGVLVENPPFVMGYIDHAIQCSGTSYVNVSYIDFYRRSFTIEFWFYINNRTGGDIGFFGECMNTNADACLHLGLWYGLKSYMGFYGDDSEGSTSIVSYQWYHIAFVYNNTVRQRQIYVNGLLENINLSSSLSPTGYLGQSGPVTICKAIPWLFSSVTYIDQLFVTQRAKTANEILNDATLIAYYSFDCGSILDSGPNLLQSIAVGQTMITGQVKDAILFNSTNAYFRTSSFMTFGIVNQSFSITLWVKPMNLHGILVHISNQSTGDGWCMPLLGFNSSGILIAQSSSLIIAVPTFPLNVWTHIAQTFSIQNGLQLYINGTLYRTVVGASMTPSYQSMYVSIGSQQMGGSSCMWGGIEPHSYAGAVDELRIYNRQITTAEIAIISS
;
A
#
# COMPACT_ATOMS: atom_id res chain seq x y z
N MET A 1 65.63 27.04 -3.43
CA MET A 1 64.55 26.03 -3.41
C MET A 1 63.73 26.04 -2.12
N LEU A 2 64.31 26.28 -0.93
CA LEU A 2 63.54 26.31 0.33
C LEU A 2 62.69 27.59 0.53
N SER A 3 63.09 28.74 -0.02
CA SER A 3 62.27 29.97 0.08
C SER A 3 61.03 29.91 -0.82
N THR A 4 61.14 29.36 -2.03
CA THR A 4 60.03 29.22 -2.98
C THR A 4 58.93 28.25 -2.50
N ILE A 5 59.29 27.25 -1.69
CA ILE A 5 58.35 26.31 -1.06
C ILE A 5 57.61 26.98 0.12
N TRP A 6 58.29 27.85 0.87
CA TRP A 6 57.65 28.63 1.94
C TRP A 6 56.63 29.64 1.40
N TRP A 7 56.93 30.34 0.31
CA TRP A 7 55.96 31.28 -0.30
C TRP A 7 54.75 30.58 -0.94
N SER A 8 54.90 29.35 -1.42
CA SER A 8 53.78 28.58 -1.99
C SER A 8 52.92 27.92 -0.90
N ILE A 9 53.50 27.49 0.23
CA ILE A 9 52.73 27.04 1.41
C ILE A 9 52.03 28.22 2.10
N LEU A 10 52.69 29.38 2.27
CA LEU A 10 52.05 30.59 2.80
C LEU A 10 50.96 31.11 1.86
N GLY A 11 51.16 31.02 0.54
CA GLY A 11 50.17 31.37 -0.48
C GLY A 11 48.95 30.45 -0.48
N LEU A 12 49.14 29.13 -0.36
CA LEU A 12 48.03 28.16 -0.21
C LEU A 12 47.27 28.35 1.11
N VAL A 13 47.98 28.63 2.21
CA VAL A 13 47.37 28.95 3.51
C VAL A 13 46.60 30.27 3.45
N LEU A 14 47.15 31.32 2.83
CA LEU A 14 46.46 32.61 2.64
C LEU A 14 45.24 32.50 1.72
N ILE A 15 45.30 31.71 0.63
CA ILE A 15 44.16 31.46 -0.26
C ILE A 15 43.05 30.67 0.46
N SER A 16 43.42 29.67 1.28
CA SER A 16 42.46 28.93 2.12
C SER A 16 41.85 29.80 3.22
N ILE A 17 42.59 30.77 3.77
CA ILE A 17 42.07 31.74 4.74
C ILE A 17 41.17 32.79 4.07
N HIS A 18 41.48 33.21 2.83
CA HIS A 18 40.68 34.20 2.10
C HIS A 18 39.35 33.64 1.58
N THR A 19 39.34 32.39 1.12
CA THR A 19 38.11 31.67 0.74
C THR A 19 37.20 31.42 1.94
N VAL A 20 37.76 31.06 3.09
CA VAL A 20 37.01 30.93 4.37
C VAL A 20 36.52 32.29 4.88
N GLN A 21 37.31 33.37 4.78
CA GLN A 21 36.87 34.73 5.16
C GLN A 21 35.70 35.25 4.31
N ASN A 22 35.68 34.99 3.00
CA ASN A 22 34.60 35.46 2.12
C ASN A 22 33.28 34.70 2.34
N GLN A 23 33.32 33.43 2.75
CA GLN A 23 32.10 32.68 3.11
C GLN A 23 31.53 33.09 4.48
N ILE A 24 32.41 33.34 5.47
CA ILE A 24 32.02 33.80 6.82
C ILE A 24 31.34 35.19 6.79
N MET A 25 31.69 36.05 5.83
CA MET A 25 31.17 37.43 5.73
C MET A 25 29.74 37.53 5.17
N GLN A 26 29.12 36.43 4.73
CA GLN A 26 27.81 36.45 4.06
C GLN A 26 26.65 35.82 4.85
N SER A 27 26.93 35.10 5.95
CA SER A 27 25.88 34.51 6.81
C SER A 27 25.79 35.26 8.13
N SER A 28 24.61 35.82 8.46
CA SER A 28 24.38 36.37 9.80
C SER A 28 24.07 35.24 10.80
N LEU A 29 24.58 35.36 12.01
CA LEU A 29 24.45 34.34 13.05
C LEU A 29 23.26 34.68 13.97
N ASN A 30 22.28 33.78 14.04
CA ASN A 30 21.18 33.84 14.99
C ASN A 30 21.48 32.92 16.19
N LEU A 31 21.52 33.48 17.41
CA LEU A 31 21.86 32.74 18.62
C LEU A 31 20.70 32.67 19.60
N GLN A 32 20.37 31.46 20.01
CA GLN A 32 19.43 31.25 21.11
C GLN A 32 20.11 31.47 22.47
N ALA A 33 19.28 31.67 23.50
CA ALA A 33 19.75 31.72 24.87
C ALA A 33 20.40 30.38 25.28
N PRO A 34 21.39 30.39 26.21
CA PRO A 34 21.93 29.16 26.79
C PRO A 34 20.85 28.29 27.46
N GLY A 35 21.09 26.98 27.54
CA GLY A 35 20.14 26.02 28.10
C GLY A 35 19.12 25.49 27.07
N ASN A 36 19.38 25.67 25.78
CA ASN A 36 18.51 25.20 24.70
C ASN A 36 19.21 24.16 23.82
N ASP A 37 18.42 23.27 23.24
CA ASP A 37 18.82 22.28 22.25
C ASP A 37 17.93 22.41 21.00
N PHE A 38 18.37 21.82 19.90
CA PHE A 38 17.65 21.76 18.64
C PHE A 38 17.21 20.33 18.37
N LEU A 39 15.91 20.13 18.21
CA LEU A 39 15.32 18.90 17.73
C LEU A 39 14.96 19.09 16.25
N PRO A 40 15.70 18.47 15.30
CA PRO A 40 15.41 18.59 13.87
C PRO A 40 14.04 17.98 13.53
N ALA A 41 13.44 18.37 12.41
CA ALA A 41 12.18 17.80 11.96
C ALA A 41 12.35 16.33 11.53
N ASN A 42 13.53 15.98 11.00
CA ASN A 42 13.89 14.63 10.61
C ASN A 42 15.27 14.22 11.17
N PRO A 43 15.44 12.98 11.67
CA PRO A 43 16.73 12.47 12.14
C PRO A 43 17.85 12.54 11.09
N VAL A 44 17.51 12.46 9.80
CA VAL A 44 18.46 12.50 8.67
C VAL A 44 19.14 13.88 8.52
N GLU A 45 18.60 14.93 9.16
CA GLU A 45 19.19 16.28 9.13
C GLU A 45 20.50 16.39 9.92
N LEU A 46 20.82 15.46 10.82
CA LEU A 46 22.08 15.48 11.57
C LEU A 46 23.25 15.17 10.63
N ILE A 47 24.07 16.18 10.36
CA ILE A 47 25.23 16.04 9.47
C ILE A 47 26.36 15.30 10.19
N THR A 48 26.71 15.77 11.39
CA THR A 48 27.82 15.18 12.17
C THR A 48 27.81 15.67 13.62
N THR A 49 28.49 14.90 14.47
CA THR A 49 28.74 15.24 15.88
C THR A 49 30.23 15.18 16.16
N TYR A 50 30.76 16.27 16.70
CA TYR A 50 32.15 16.35 17.15
C TYR A 50 32.20 16.35 18.68
N THR A 51 33.18 15.65 19.23
CA THR A 51 33.47 15.61 20.67
C THR A 51 34.75 16.39 20.99
N GLY A 52 34.85 16.97 22.18
CA GLY A 52 36.04 17.72 22.61
C GLY A 52 36.08 19.17 22.11
N MET A 53 35.01 19.65 21.47
CA MET A 53 34.87 21.05 21.07
C MET A 53 34.47 21.93 22.26
N ASN A 54 35.46 22.46 22.95
CA ASN A 54 35.30 23.28 24.15
C ASN A 54 34.95 24.77 23.88
N SER A 55 34.57 25.13 22.65
CA SER A 55 34.25 26.50 22.30
C SER A 55 33.12 26.58 21.29
N PHE A 56 32.17 27.47 21.59
CA PHE A 56 31.09 27.84 20.69
C PHE A 56 31.61 28.33 19.33
N LEU A 57 32.68 29.13 19.33
CA LEU A 57 33.28 29.68 18.12
C LEU A 57 33.85 28.57 17.22
N LEU A 58 34.41 27.51 17.80
CA LEU A 58 34.90 26.35 17.03
C LEU A 58 33.74 25.62 16.36
N CYS A 59 32.62 25.43 17.06
CA CYS A 59 31.43 24.81 16.49
C CYS A 59 30.84 25.64 15.34
N TYR A 60 30.78 26.98 15.52
CA TYR A 60 30.38 27.91 14.46
C TYR A 60 31.30 27.83 13.23
N ILE A 61 32.62 27.78 13.42
CA ILE A 61 33.58 27.64 12.33
C ILE A 61 33.35 26.32 11.57
N GLN A 62 33.13 25.20 12.27
CA GLN A 62 32.84 23.92 11.61
C GLN A 62 31.54 23.98 10.80
N CYS A 63 30.51 24.64 11.30
CA CYS A 63 29.28 24.86 10.54
C CYS A 63 29.51 25.72 9.29
N ASN A 64 30.39 26.74 9.35
CA ASN A 64 30.71 27.56 8.17
C ASN A 64 31.55 26.82 7.13
N ILE A 65 32.45 25.95 7.57
CA ILE A 65 33.26 25.10 6.67
C ILE A 65 32.38 24.07 5.97
N ASN A 66 31.33 23.58 6.63
CA ASN A 66 30.41 22.62 6.04
C ASN A 66 29.33 23.35 5.21
N PRO A 67 29.32 23.22 3.87
CA PRO A 67 28.40 23.97 3.02
C PRO A 67 26.92 23.61 3.23
N LEU A 68 26.62 22.43 3.81
CA LEU A 68 25.27 21.98 4.09
C LEU A 68 24.74 22.42 5.47
N CYS A 69 25.62 22.84 6.39
CA CYS A 69 25.21 23.15 7.76
C CYS A 69 24.40 24.45 7.83
N ARG A 70 23.19 24.42 8.37
CA ARG A 70 22.37 25.63 8.60
C ARG A 70 22.14 25.91 10.07
N THR A 71 22.13 24.87 10.90
CA THR A 71 21.95 24.96 12.35
C THR A 71 23.03 24.16 13.05
N PHE A 72 23.49 24.62 14.20
CA PHE A 72 24.41 23.89 15.04
C PHE A 72 24.06 24.02 16.52
N VAL A 73 24.41 23.00 17.30
CA VAL A 73 24.28 23.00 18.75
C VAL A 73 25.65 22.80 19.35
N SER A 74 26.09 23.75 20.18
CA SER A 74 27.33 23.67 20.92
C SER A 74 27.02 23.48 22.41
N ASP A 75 27.52 22.41 23.00
CA ASP A 75 27.55 22.19 24.43
C ASP A 75 29.00 22.11 24.91
N ILE A 76 29.41 23.09 25.72
CA ILE A 76 30.76 23.18 26.27
C ILE A 76 30.89 22.47 27.64
N GLY A 77 29.86 21.75 28.09
CA GLY A 77 29.90 20.88 29.25
C GLY A 77 30.90 19.72 29.10
N LEU A 78 31.04 18.87 30.11
CA LEU A 78 31.88 17.67 30.04
C LEU A 78 30.99 16.41 29.92
N PRO A 79 31.02 15.68 28.79
CA PRO A 79 31.85 15.88 27.60
C PRO A 79 31.35 17.02 26.70
N SER A 80 32.27 17.73 26.03
CA SER A 80 31.89 18.82 25.13
C SER A 80 31.49 18.27 23.76
N VAL A 81 30.39 18.76 23.23
CA VAL A 81 29.74 18.24 22.02
C VAL A 81 29.34 19.38 21.11
N CYS A 82 29.60 19.22 19.82
CA CYS A 82 29.10 20.12 18.78
C CYS A 82 28.40 19.30 17.69
N ARG A 83 27.11 19.56 17.48
CA ARG A 83 26.27 18.91 16.47
C ARG A 83 25.96 19.88 15.35
N LEU A 84 26.12 19.44 14.11
CA LEU A 84 25.80 20.22 12.91
C LEU A 84 24.58 19.63 12.22
N TYR A 85 23.66 20.47 11.76
CA TYR A 85 22.41 20.08 11.14
C TYR A 85 22.22 20.79 9.80
N GLU A 86 21.63 20.08 8.85
CA GLU A 86 21.22 20.60 7.54
C GLU A 86 19.98 21.50 7.65
N GLY A 87 19.09 21.20 8.59
CA GLY A 87 17.87 21.97 8.87
C GLY A 87 18.12 23.43 9.21
N SER A 88 17.27 24.32 8.69
CA SER A 88 17.21 25.70 9.20
C SER A 88 16.67 25.69 10.63
N ILE A 89 17.00 26.73 11.39
CA ILE A 89 16.49 26.88 12.76
C ILE A 89 14.96 26.96 12.79
N ASP A 90 14.35 27.40 11.68
CA ASP A 90 12.90 27.55 11.52
C ASP A 90 12.18 26.26 11.12
N THR A 91 12.91 25.22 10.70
CA THR A 91 12.29 23.94 10.28
C THR A 91 12.21 22.94 11.44
N GLY A 92 13.07 23.06 12.44
CA GLY A 92 13.03 22.21 13.65
C GLY A 92 12.34 22.88 14.84
N THR A 93 12.46 22.25 16.01
CA THR A 93 11.93 22.80 17.27
C THR A 93 13.05 23.07 18.27
N ILE A 94 12.99 24.25 18.91
CA ILE A 94 13.91 24.60 20.00
C ILE A 94 13.31 24.10 21.31
N VAL A 95 14.07 23.25 22.00
CA VAL A 95 13.65 22.62 23.25
C VAL A 95 14.62 22.97 24.38
N LYS A 96 14.15 22.85 25.62
CA LYS A 96 15.01 23.06 26.79
C LYS A 96 16.01 21.92 26.90
N SER A 97 17.30 22.25 26.98
CA SER A 97 18.37 21.26 27.16
C SER A 97 18.50 20.85 28.63
N SER A 98 18.96 19.63 28.86
CA SER A 98 19.43 19.18 30.18
C SER A 98 20.73 19.87 30.59
N SER A 99 21.49 20.38 29.62
CA SER A 99 22.73 21.12 29.82
C SER A 99 22.49 22.62 29.79
N LEU A 100 22.84 23.31 30.88
CA LEU A 100 22.78 24.78 30.96
C LEU A 100 23.80 25.47 30.06
N THR A 101 24.81 24.72 29.59
CA THR A 101 25.87 25.20 28.70
C THR A 101 25.58 24.94 27.22
N SER A 102 24.52 24.17 26.90
CA SER A 102 24.08 23.95 25.53
C SER A 102 23.53 25.24 24.91
N ARG A 103 23.89 25.49 23.66
CA ARG A 103 23.45 26.66 22.90
C ARG A 103 23.24 26.33 21.43
N VAL A 104 22.11 26.80 20.89
CA VAL A 104 21.76 26.65 19.47
C VAL A 104 22.17 27.91 18.70
N GLY A 105 22.80 27.72 17.54
CA GLY A 105 23.10 28.76 16.56
C GLY A 105 22.58 28.40 15.18
N GLY A 106 21.98 29.36 14.48
CA GLY A 106 21.52 29.23 13.10
C GLY A 106 22.22 30.22 12.18
N LEU A 107 22.49 29.81 10.94
CA LEU A 107 23.01 30.67 9.89
C LEU A 107 21.84 31.21 9.08
N TYR A 108 21.72 32.53 9.01
CA TYR A 108 20.62 33.21 8.35
C TYR A 108 21.00 33.58 6.91
N TYR A 109 20.03 33.40 6.01
CA TYR A 109 20.20 33.51 4.57
C TYR A 109 19.30 34.64 4.04
N TYR A 110 19.87 35.57 3.28
CA TYR A 110 19.11 36.66 2.65
C TYR A 110 18.82 36.34 1.18
N PRO A 111 17.62 36.67 0.66
CA PRO A 111 17.28 36.48 -0.76
C PRO A 111 18.29 37.14 -1.73
N SER A 112 18.87 38.28 -1.36
CA SER A 112 19.87 39.00 -2.18
C SER A 112 21.16 38.21 -2.44
N LEU A 113 21.43 37.14 -1.67
CA LEU A 113 22.58 36.26 -1.91
C LEU A 113 22.35 35.31 -3.10
N TYR A 114 21.13 35.29 -3.65
CA TYR A 114 20.70 34.39 -4.73
C TYR A 114 20.36 35.12 -6.04
N ASP A 115 20.67 36.41 -6.15
CA ASP A 115 20.33 37.26 -7.32
C ASP A 115 20.89 36.74 -8.66
N VAL A 116 21.94 35.90 -8.60
CA VAL A 116 22.58 35.28 -9.78
C VAL A 116 22.03 33.89 -10.11
N TYR A 117 20.98 33.41 -9.42
CA TYR A 117 20.34 32.13 -9.72
C TYR A 117 19.88 32.05 -11.19
N ASN A 118 20.11 30.90 -11.82
CA ASN A 118 19.81 30.64 -13.24
C ASN A 118 20.55 31.54 -14.25
N GLN A 119 21.60 32.25 -13.81
CA GLN A 119 22.50 32.99 -14.69
C GLN A 119 23.74 32.14 -15.03
N ILE A 120 24.45 32.50 -16.10
CA ILE A 120 25.69 31.84 -16.51
C ILE A 120 26.76 32.06 -15.44
N CYS A 121 27.45 31.00 -15.05
CA CYS A 121 28.54 31.10 -14.07
C CYS A 121 29.74 31.86 -14.64
N ASP A 122 30.37 32.70 -13.83
CA ASP A 122 31.64 33.34 -14.17
C ASP A 122 32.78 32.31 -14.04
N PRO A 123 33.54 32.02 -15.11
CA PRO A 123 34.68 31.09 -15.08
C PRO A 123 35.83 31.53 -14.15
N HIS A 124 35.82 32.77 -13.65
CA HIS A 124 36.82 33.31 -12.73
C HIS A 124 36.39 33.27 -11.24
N VAL A 125 35.14 32.92 -10.93
CA VAL A 125 34.68 32.74 -9.55
C VAL A 125 34.92 31.29 -9.12
N LEU A 126 35.89 31.09 -8.23
CA LEU A 126 36.20 29.79 -7.64
C LEU A 126 34.96 29.17 -6.97
N SER A 127 34.50 28.06 -7.56
CA SER A 127 33.86 26.88 -6.95
C SER A 127 32.85 27.12 -5.82
N ALA A 128 31.58 26.80 -6.08
CA ALA A 128 30.55 26.41 -5.10
C ALA A 128 30.57 27.16 -3.74
N ASN A 129 29.65 28.10 -3.57
CA ASN A 129 29.34 28.63 -2.24
C ASN A 129 28.17 27.84 -1.64
N ARG A 130 27.99 27.91 -0.31
CA ARG A 130 26.87 27.32 0.43
C ARG A 130 25.48 27.79 -0.04
N TYR A 131 25.42 28.86 -0.84
CA TYR A 131 24.20 29.44 -1.38
C TYR A 131 23.86 28.88 -2.77
N LEU A 132 24.84 28.83 -3.67
CA LEU A 132 24.68 28.45 -5.07
C LEU A 132 25.90 27.66 -5.56
N ILE A 133 25.64 26.63 -6.36
CA ILE A 133 26.65 25.82 -7.02
C ILE A 133 26.55 26.02 -8.54
N CYS A 134 27.68 25.92 -9.24
CA CYS A 134 27.67 25.97 -10.69
C CYS A 134 27.52 24.56 -11.25
N VAL A 135 26.43 24.30 -11.96
CA VAL A 135 26.14 23.02 -12.64
C VAL A 135 25.81 23.32 -14.09
N ASP A 136 26.51 22.67 -15.01
CA ASP A 136 26.36 22.87 -16.46
C ASP A 136 26.44 24.34 -16.90
N ASN A 137 27.39 25.09 -16.34
CA ASN A 137 27.60 26.53 -16.56
C ASN A 137 26.46 27.45 -16.09
N VAL A 138 25.54 26.98 -15.26
CA VAL A 138 24.45 27.78 -14.68
C VAL A 138 24.47 27.70 -13.15
N TRP A 139 24.20 28.82 -12.48
CA TRP A 139 24.04 28.85 -11.02
C TRP A 139 22.74 28.14 -10.61
N GLN A 140 22.87 27.08 -9.82
CA GLN A 140 21.78 26.25 -9.32
C GLN A 140 21.85 26.10 -7.80
N CYS A 141 20.75 25.62 -7.21
CA CYS A 141 20.72 25.33 -5.79
C CYS A 141 21.68 24.19 -5.42
N PRO A 142 22.36 24.25 -4.26
CA PRO A 142 23.14 23.15 -3.73
C PRO A 142 22.33 21.86 -3.61
N THR A 143 23.01 20.72 -3.55
CA THR A 143 22.38 19.43 -3.23
C THR A 143 21.52 19.54 -1.97
N THR A 144 20.44 18.76 -1.92
CA THR A 144 19.46 18.72 -0.81
C THR A 144 18.67 20.01 -0.60
N THR A 145 18.77 20.98 -1.52
CA THR A 145 18.01 22.23 -1.52
C THR A 145 17.31 22.44 -2.86
N PHE A 146 16.25 23.25 -2.88
CA PHE A 146 15.51 23.59 -4.09
C PHE A 146 15.13 25.07 -4.13
N TRP A 147 14.89 25.56 -5.35
CA TRP A 147 14.48 26.94 -5.56
C TRP A 147 13.00 27.12 -5.24
N ASN A 148 12.67 27.93 -4.24
CA ASN A 148 11.28 28.23 -3.88
C ASN A 148 10.69 29.46 -4.62
N GLY A 149 11.43 30.05 -5.56
CA GLY A 149 11.07 31.30 -6.23
C GLY A 149 11.88 32.52 -5.77
N SER A 150 12.54 32.47 -4.61
CA SER A 150 13.34 33.58 -4.08
C SER A 150 14.72 33.17 -3.56
N MET A 151 14.87 31.96 -3.02
CA MET A 151 16.13 31.46 -2.47
C MET A 151 16.15 29.92 -2.47
N CYS A 152 17.34 29.34 -2.30
CA CYS A 152 17.48 27.89 -2.11
C CYS A 152 17.14 27.49 -0.68
N VAL A 153 16.04 26.76 -0.51
CA VAL A 153 15.55 26.23 0.77
C VAL A 153 15.70 24.72 0.82
N ASN A 154 15.68 24.14 2.02
CA ASN A 154 15.83 22.69 2.18
C ASN A 154 14.72 21.94 1.45
N GLN A 155 15.09 20.84 0.80
CA GLN A 155 14.14 19.89 0.27
C GLN A 155 13.39 19.19 1.42
N PHE A 156 12.17 18.79 1.13
CA PHE A 156 11.22 18.19 2.04
C PHE A 156 11.42 16.68 2.18
N TYR A 157 11.05 16.15 3.35
CA TYR A 157 11.20 14.76 3.74
C TYR A 157 9.92 13.96 3.54
N TYR A 158 9.96 12.66 3.85
CA TYR A 158 8.83 11.75 3.66
C TYR A 158 7.57 12.26 4.37
N GLY A 159 6.47 12.37 3.63
CA GLY A 159 5.17 12.82 4.13
C GLY A 159 4.92 14.33 4.04
N ASP A 160 5.94 15.14 3.81
CA ASP A 160 5.81 16.59 3.68
C ASP A 160 5.09 16.97 2.38
N SER A 161 4.29 18.04 2.42
CA SER A 161 3.58 18.55 1.26
C SER A 161 4.53 19.13 0.20
N CYS A 162 4.28 18.82 -1.06
CA CYS A 162 5.11 19.24 -2.18
C CYS A 162 4.24 19.61 -3.40
N THR A 163 4.76 20.51 -4.23
CA THR A 163 4.10 20.93 -5.48
C THR A 163 4.89 20.53 -6.73
N MET A 164 6.15 20.14 -6.56
CA MET A 164 7.03 19.74 -7.65
C MET A 164 8.06 18.73 -7.15
N ASN A 165 8.55 17.88 -8.05
CA ASN A 165 9.46 16.80 -7.68
C ASN A 165 10.78 17.30 -7.10
N ALA A 166 11.28 18.45 -7.58
CA ALA A 166 12.52 19.06 -7.07
C ALA A 166 12.42 19.51 -5.61
N ALA A 167 11.21 19.65 -5.06
CA ALA A 167 11.02 20.02 -3.66
C ALA A 167 11.29 18.86 -2.69
N CYS A 168 11.29 17.61 -3.14
CA CYS A 168 11.51 16.43 -2.28
C CYS A 168 12.97 16.02 -2.25
N ARG A 169 13.41 15.36 -1.16
CA ARG A 169 14.77 14.80 -1.02
C ARG A 169 15.00 13.61 -1.97
N GLN A 170 15.40 13.93 -3.19
CA GLN A 170 15.61 12.95 -4.27
C GLN A 170 16.83 12.05 -4.03
N ASP A 171 17.83 12.54 -3.29
CA ASP A 171 19.04 11.79 -2.92
C ASP A 171 18.75 10.58 -2.02
N ILE A 172 17.65 10.62 -1.27
CA ILE A 172 17.14 9.49 -0.48
C ILE A 172 15.93 8.81 -1.15
N GLY A 173 15.71 9.05 -2.45
CA GLY A 173 14.73 8.36 -3.28
C GLY A 173 13.28 8.84 -3.11
N LEU A 174 13.05 10.01 -2.53
CA LEU A 174 11.73 10.62 -2.45
C LEU A 174 11.38 11.35 -3.74
N GLN A 175 10.11 11.32 -4.09
CA GLN A 175 9.53 12.08 -5.18
C GLN A 175 8.22 12.74 -4.76
N CYS A 176 7.88 13.86 -5.41
CA CYS A 176 6.60 14.48 -5.19
C CYS A 176 5.50 13.69 -5.90
N SER A 177 4.61 13.07 -5.13
CA SER A 177 3.47 12.35 -5.68
C SER A 177 2.53 13.31 -6.41
N SER A 178 2.17 12.99 -7.65
CA SER A 178 1.06 13.66 -8.34
C SER A 178 -0.26 13.49 -7.58
N ASP A 179 -0.45 12.30 -7.00
CA ASP A 179 -1.71 11.90 -6.38
C ASP A 179 -1.87 12.43 -4.96
N CYS A 180 -0.81 12.36 -4.15
CA CYS A 180 -0.84 12.79 -2.75
C CYS A 180 -0.37 14.23 -2.51
N GLN A 181 0.30 14.88 -3.47
CA GLN A 181 1.05 16.13 -3.27
C GLN A 181 1.94 16.08 -2.02
N LYS A 182 2.52 14.90 -1.74
CA LYS A 182 3.43 14.64 -0.64
C LYS A 182 4.70 13.99 -1.17
N CYS A 183 5.82 14.24 -0.49
CA CYS A 183 7.08 13.56 -0.76
C CYS A 183 6.99 12.12 -0.28
N ILE A 184 6.98 11.18 -1.21
CA ILE A 184 6.87 9.74 -0.93
C ILE A 184 7.90 8.97 -1.74
N CYS A 185 8.11 7.70 -1.41
CA CYS A 185 8.93 6.83 -2.24
C CYS A 185 8.26 6.57 -3.58
N ASN A 186 9.07 6.32 -4.61
CA ASN A 186 8.56 5.77 -5.85
C ASN A 186 7.82 4.45 -5.59
N SER A 187 6.88 4.07 -6.47
CA SER A 187 6.05 2.86 -6.34
C SER A 187 6.83 1.55 -6.20
N THR A 188 8.12 1.58 -6.51
CA THR A 188 9.07 0.44 -6.41
C THR A 188 9.90 0.44 -5.13
N ALA A 189 9.72 1.41 -4.23
CA ALA A 189 10.52 1.59 -3.02
C ALA A 189 9.63 1.88 -1.80
N SER A 190 10.09 1.46 -0.62
CA SER A 190 9.42 1.70 0.66
C SER A 190 10.28 2.57 1.57
N TRP A 191 9.65 3.42 2.37
CA TRP A 191 10.35 4.26 3.35
C TRP A 191 10.77 3.43 4.56
N ASN A 192 12.06 3.36 4.85
CA ASN A 192 12.59 2.62 6.01
C ASN A 192 12.93 3.52 7.23
N ASN A 193 12.31 4.70 7.32
CA ASN A 193 12.61 5.80 8.24
C ASN A 193 13.86 6.63 7.94
N THR A 194 14.70 6.24 6.97
CA THR A 194 15.93 6.97 6.61
C THR A 194 16.08 7.23 5.11
N SER A 195 15.63 6.31 4.28
CA SER A 195 15.64 6.44 2.83
C SER A 195 14.56 5.56 2.19
N CYS A 196 14.23 5.86 0.93
CA CYS A 196 13.48 4.97 0.08
C CYS A 196 14.40 3.83 -0.36
N VAL A 197 14.20 2.69 0.26
CA VAL A 197 14.89 1.46 -0.12
C VAL A 197 14.05 0.72 -1.14
N ILE A 198 14.69 0.36 -2.25
CA ILE A 198 14.16 -0.64 -3.15
C ILE A 198 14.18 -1.94 -2.36
N GLY A 199 13.05 -2.30 -1.76
CA GLY A 199 12.85 -3.67 -1.29
C GLY A 199 13.02 -4.60 -2.49
N GLN A 200 13.58 -5.79 -2.28
CA GLN A 200 13.33 -6.93 -3.19
C GLN A 200 11.86 -6.85 -3.59
N THR A 201 11.57 -6.46 -4.83
CA THR A 201 10.22 -6.15 -5.38
C THR A 201 9.12 -6.48 -4.38
N ALA A 202 8.88 -5.56 -3.44
CA ALA A 202 7.73 -5.67 -2.57
C ALA A 202 6.59 -5.30 -3.49
N CYS A 203 6.01 -6.31 -4.14
CA CYS A 203 4.78 -6.20 -4.89
C CYS A 203 3.68 -6.37 -3.83
N PRO A 204 3.33 -5.33 -3.06
CA PRO A 204 2.62 -5.51 -1.80
C PRO A 204 1.15 -5.82 -2.05
N SER A 205 0.70 -5.70 -3.31
CA SER A 205 -0.69 -5.82 -3.70
C SER A 205 -0.81 -6.36 -5.13
N SER A 206 -1.79 -7.22 -5.36
CA SER A 206 -2.28 -7.70 -6.66
C SER A 206 -3.00 -6.62 -7.49
N LYS A 207 -2.59 -5.36 -7.40
CA LYS A 207 -3.22 -4.29 -8.17
C LYS A 207 -2.71 -4.25 -9.61
N PRO A 208 -3.52 -3.82 -10.59
CA PRO A 208 -3.08 -3.69 -11.98
C PRO A 208 -1.98 -2.65 -12.17
N SER A 209 -1.89 -1.68 -11.27
CA SER A 209 -0.82 -0.68 -11.23
C SER A 209 0.47 -1.18 -10.59
N ASP A 210 0.47 -2.37 -9.97
CA ASP A 210 1.68 -2.97 -9.42
C ASP A 210 2.60 -3.39 -10.57
N PRO A 211 3.88 -2.98 -10.57
CA PRO A 211 4.84 -3.33 -11.63
C PRO A 211 5.05 -4.85 -11.82
N CYS A 212 4.61 -5.67 -10.87
CA CYS A 212 4.70 -7.12 -10.92
C CYS A 212 3.48 -7.80 -11.58
N VAL A 213 2.39 -7.08 -11.82
CA VAL A 213 1.24 -7.56 -12.58
C VAL A 213 1.50 -7.36 -14.06
N ALA A 214 1.51 -8.46 -14.81
CA ALA A 214 1.76 -8.46 -16.24
C ALA A 214 0.49 -8.23 -17.06
N ALA A 215 -0.65 -8.70 -16.57
CA ALA A 215 -1.96 -8.49 -17.17
C ALA A 215 -3.07 -8.66 -16.13
N TYR A 216 -4.17 -7.94 -16.30
CA TYR A 216 -5.36 -8.07 -15.48
C TYR A 216 -6.64 -7.89 -16.29
N TRP A 217 -7.49 -8.92 -16.32
CA TRP A 217 -8.81 -8.87 -16.92
C TRP A 217 -9.88 -8.95 -15.82
N PRO A 218 -10.55 -7.84 -15.48
CA PRO A 218 -11.71 -7.85 -14.59
C PRO A 218 -12.84 -8.71 -15.17
N LEU A 219 -12.99 -8.70 -16.51
CA LEU A 219 -14.08 -9.35 -17.24
C LEU A 219 -15.46 -8.72 -16.96
N ASP A 220 -15.46 -7.43 -16.61
CA ASP A 220 -16.64 -6.61 -16.37
C ASP A 220 -17.31 -6.13 -17.68
N GLY A 221 -17.90 -7.07 -18.42
CA GLY A 221 -18.63 -6.76 -19.66
C GLY A 221 -17.77 -6.65 -20.92
N ASN A 222 -16.45 -6.83 -20.82
CA ASN A 222 -15.51 -6.84 -21.94
C ASN A 222 -14.25 -7.66 -21.60
N ALA A 223 -13.38 -7.88 -22.59
CA ALA A 223 -12.12 -8.62 -22.44
C ALA A 223 -10.87 -7.72 -22.47
N ASN A 224 -11.00 -6.43 -22.10
CA ASN A 224 -9.85 -5.54 -22.04
C ASN A 224 -8.99 -5.83 -20.81
N ASP A 225 -7.68 -5.70 -20.99
CA ASP A 225 -6.69 -5.78 -19.92
C ASP A 225 -6.47 -4.37 -19.33
N LEU A 226 -6.60 -4.20 -18.02
CA LEU A 226 -6.43 -2.89 -17.38
C LEU A 226 -4.97 -2.44 -17.29
N THR A 227 -4.00 -3.32 -17.52
CA THR A 227 -2.60 -2.90 -17.76
C THR A 227 -2.39 -2.36 -19.19
N ASN A 228 -3.42 -2.50 -20.03
CA ASN A 228 -3.49 -2.05 -21.42
C ASN A 228 -2.39 -2.62 -22.33
N LYS A 229 -1.90 -3.83 -22.02
CA LYS A 229 -0.83 -4.50 -22.77
C LYS A 229 -1.34 -5.72 -23.54
N TYR A 230 -2.30 -6.45 -22.98
CA TYR A 230 -2.78 -7.73 -23.48
C TYR A 230 -4.31 -7.74 -23.62
N ASN A 231 -4.88 -6.75 -24.32
CA ASN A 231 -6.33 -6.71 -24.58
C ASN A 231 -6.79 -7.97 -25.34
N GLY A 232 -7.86 -8.59 -24.84
CA GLY A 232 -8.44 -9.80 -25.40
C GLY A 232 -9.51 -9.53 -26.46
N VAL A 233 -9.67 -10.50 -27.36
CA VAL A 233 -10.71 -10.52 -28.40
C VAL A 233 -11.68 -11.66 -28.09
N LEU A 234 -12.97 -11.33 -27.99
CA LEU A 234 -14.03 -12.31 -27.77
C LEU A 234 -14.22 -13.20 -29.02
N VAL A 235 -14.30 -14.51 -28.82
CA VAL A 235 -14.56 -15.51 -29.87
C VAL A 235 -15.86 -16.24 -29.53
N GLU A 236 -16.77 -16.31 -30.51
CA GLU A 236 -18.15 -16.81 -30.34
C GLU A 236 -18.99 -16.05 -29.30
N ASN A 237 -18.62 -14.79 -28.99
CA ASN A 237 -19.39 -13.85 -28.16
C ASN A 237 -19.92 -14.42 -26.82
N PRO A 238 -19.04 -14.87 -25.90
CA PRO A 238 -19.48 -15.31 -24.58
C PRO A 238 -20.22 -14.17 -23.85
N PRO A 239 -21.35 -14.46 -23.17
CA PRO A 239 -22.08 -13.46 -22.41
C PRO A 239 -21.37 -13.10 -21.11
N PHE A 240 -21.72 -11.94 -20.55
CA PHE A 240 -21.30 -11.50 -19.23
C PHE A 240 -22.48 -11.56 -18.26
N VAL A 241 -22.25 -12.14 -17.09
CA VAL A 241 -23.26 -12.39 -16.04
C VAL A 241 -22.77 -11.82 -14.71
N MET A 242 -23.59 -11.85 -13.67
CA MET A 242 -23.13 -11.44 -12.32
C MET A 242 -21.91 -12.27 -11.88
N GLY A 243 -20.80 -11.56 -11.64
CA GLY A 243 -19.51 -12.12 -11.25
C GLY A 243 -19.32 -12.20 -9.74
N TYR A 244 -18.15 -12.67 -9.30
CA TYR A 244 -17.71 -12.56 -7.91
C TYR A 244 -17.63 -11.09 -7.50
N ILE A 245 -17.04 -10.26 -8.37
CA ILE A 245 -17.14 -8.80 -8.38
C ILE A 245 -17.89 -8.42 -9.66
N ASP A 246 -18.85 -7.49 -9.55
CA ASP A 246 -19.58 -6.91 -10.68
C ASP A 246 -20.03 -7.94 -11.75
N HIS A 247 -19.31 -8.09 -12.86
CA HIS A 247 -19.61 -9.10 -13.89
C HIS A 247 -18.47 -10.08 -14.15
N ALA A 248 -18.84 -11.32 -14.48
CA ALA A 248 -17.93 -12.37 -14.93
C ALA A 248 -18.23 -12.77 -16.37
N ILE A 249 -17.21 -13.24 -17.08
CA ILE A 249 -17.44 -13.89 -18.37
C ILE A 249 -18.04 -15.27 -18.15
N GLN A 250 -19.13 -15.58 -18.85
CA GLN A 250 -19.69 -16.93 -18.90
C GLN A 250 -19.12 -17.67 -20.10
N CYS A 251 -18.16 -18.55 -19.81
CA CYS A 251 -17.63 -19.48 -20.78
C CYS A 251 -18.66 -20.57 -21.08
N SER A 252 -18.92 -20.87 -22.35
CA SER A 252 -19.79 -21.99 -22.72
C SER A 252 -19.38 -22.62 -24.06
N GLY A 253 -19.26 -23.96 -24.06
CA GLY A 253 -19.01 -24.72 -25.28
C GLY A 253 -17.70 -24.30 -25.95
N THR A 254 -17.78 -23.68 -27.13
CA THR A 254 -16.62 -23.26 -27.93
C THR A 254 -16.26 -21.78 -27.80
N SER A 255 -16.93 -21.01 -26.92
CA SER A 255 -16.64 -19.59 -26.70
C SER A 255 -15.42 -19.38 -25.81
N TYR A 256 -14.57 -18.41 -26.16
CA TYR A 256 -13.35 -18.10 -25.43
C TYR A 256 -12.84 -16.69 -25.70
N VAL A 257 -11.83 -16.24 -24.96
CA VAL A 257 -11.09 -15.00 -25.21
C VAL A 257 -9.76 -15.35 -25.83
N ASN A 258 -9.43 -14.71 -26.95
CA ASN A 258 -8.12 -14.83 -27.61
C ASN A 258 -7.27 -13.61 -27.26
N VAL A 259 -6.07 -13.84 -26.72
CA VAL A 259 -5.13 -12.81 -26.26
C VAL A 259 -3.80 -13.01 -26.98
N SER A 260 -3.05 -11.92 -27.18
CA SER A 260 -1.68 -12.00 -27.72
C SER A 260 -0.76 -12.84 -26.82
N TYR A 261 0.36 -13.29 -27.40
CA TYR A 261 1.36 -14.09 -26.69
C TYR A 261 1.91 -13.35 -25.45
N ILE A 262 2.03 -14.07 -24.32
CA ILE A 262 2.69 -13.60 -23.11
C ILE A 262 3.95 -14.42 -22.90
N ASP A 263 5.10 -13.77 -22.71
CA ASP A 263 6.36 -14.51 -22.58
C ASP A 263 6.50 -15.20 -21.22
N PHE A 264 6.14 -16.49 -21.16
CA PHE A 264 6.41 -17.38 -20.01
C PHE A 264 7.63 -18.29 -20.21
N TYR A 265 8.30 -18.23 -21.36
CA TYR A 265 9.42 -19.11 -21.71
C TYR A 265 10.51 -19.08 -20.64
N ARG A 266 10.73 -20.22 -19.96
CA ARG A 266 11.72 -20.36 -18.87
C ARG A 266 11.62 -19.27 -17.79
N ARG A 267 10.41 -18.77 -17.49
CA ARG A 267 10.15 -17.76 -16.47
C ARG A 267 9.25 -18.30 -15.36
N SER A 268 9.36 -17.70 -14.18
CA SER A 268 8.38 -17.91 -13.11
C SER A 268 7.13 -17.10 -13.40
N PHE A 269 5.96 -17.59 -13.00
CA PHE A 269 4.71 -16.88 -13.15
C PHE A 269 3.68 -17.33 -12.12
N THR A 270 2.65 -16.51 -11.96
CA THR A 270 1.42 -16.85 -11.24
C THR A 270 0.23 -16.42 -12.08
N ILE A 271 -0.74 -17.32 -12.25
CA ILE A 271 -2.01 -17.04 -12.89
C ILE A 271 -3.11 -17.37 -11.89
N GLU A 272 -3.97 -16.41 -11.58
CA GLU A 272 -5.02 -16.58 -10.57
C GLU A 272 -6.29 -15.84 -10.96
N PHE A 273 -7.43 -16.35 -10.48
CA PHE A 273 -8.75 -15.83 -10.80
C PHE A 273 -9.82 -16.44 -9.89
N TRP A 274 -10.99 -15.81 -9.88
CA TRP A 274 -12.21 -16.40 -9.35
C TRP A 274 -12.92 -17.20 -10.44
N PHE A 275 -13.45 -18.37 -10.08
CA PHE A 275 -14.29 -19.15 -10.98
C PHE A 275 -15.51 -19.76 -10.28
N TYR A 276 -16.55 -19.99 -11.07
CA TYR A 276 -17.80 -20.63 -10.64
C TYR A 276 -18.19 -21.72 -11.63
N ILE A 277 -18.61 -22.88 -11.15
CA ILE A 277 -19.11 -23.97 -12.01
C ILE A 277 -20.61 -24.15 -11.77
N ASN A 278 -21.39 -24.10 -12.84
CA ASN A 278 -22.82 -24.43 -12.83
C ASN A 278 -23.06 -25.95 -12.76
N ASN A 279 -24.30 -26.39 -13.04
CA ASN A 279 -24.71 -27.79 -13.06
C ASN A 279 -23.82 -28.66 -13.97
N ARG A 280 -22.80 -29.31 -13.42
CA ARG A 280 -22.00 -30.28 -14.15
C ARG A 280 -21.61 -31.46 -13.27
N THR A 281 -21.89 -32.65 -13.76
CA THR A 281 -21.34 -33.90 -13.24
C THR A 281 -20.25 -34.40 -14.19
N GLY A 282 -18.99 -34.05 -13.91
CA GLY A 282 -17.81 -34.63 -14.56
C GLY A 282 -17.40 -34.08 -15.94
N GLY A 283 -16.19 -34.50 -16.37
CA GLY A 283 -15.50 -34.10 -17.60
C GLY A 283 -14.59 -32.88 -17.43
N ASP A 284 -13.66 -32.71 -18.36
CA ASP A 284 -12.58 -31.72 -18.24
C ASP A 284 -13.07 -30.29 -18.56
N ILE A 285 -12.42 -29.30 -17.96
CA ILE A 285 -12.72 -27.87 -18.07
C ILE A 285 -11.41 -27.12 -18.31
N GLY A 286 -11.30 -26.42 -19.43
CA GLY A 286 -10.16 -25.54 -19.70
C GLY A 286 -10.41 -24.11 -19.25
N PHE A 287 -9.55 -23.56 -18.37
CA PHE A 287 -9.63 -22.16 -17.95
C PHE A 287 -8.70 -21.27 -18.73
N PHE A 288 -7.42 -21.66 -18.84
CA PHE A 288 -6.38 -20.83 -19.43
C PHE A 288 -5.38 -21.70 -20.17
N GLY A 289 -4.91 -21.21 -21.31
CA GLY A 289 -4.00 -21.93 -22.17
C GLY A 289 -3.01 -21.02 -22.89
N GLU A 290 -1.83 -21.56 -23.17
CA GLU A 290 -0.88 -20.97 -24.13
C GLU A 290 -0.12 -22.11 -24.79
N CYS A 291 -0.24 -22.26 -26.10
CA CYS A 291 0.31 -23.42 -26.80
C CYS A 291 1.02 -23.02 -28.08
N MET A 292 2.33 -23.27 -28.12
CA MET A 292 3.12 -23.18 -29.34
C MET A 292 2.80 -24.36 -30.27
N ASN A 293 2.78 -25.56 -29.71
CA ASN A 293 2.47 -26.83 -30.34
C ASN A 293 2.26 -27.91 -29.26
N THR A 294 1.98 -29.14 -29.66
CA THR A 294 1.75 -30.28 -28.75
C THR A 294 3.02 -31.09 -28.48
N ASN A 295 4.20 -30.49 -28.58
CA ASN A 295 5.43 -31.13 -28.11
C ASN A 295 5.54 -31.00 -26.59
N ALA A 296 6.38 -31.85 -25.99
CA ALA A 296 6.64 -31.81 -24.56
C ALA A 296 7.02 -30.39 -24.09
N ASP A 297 6.42 -29.97 -22.98
CA ASP A 297 6.63 -28.68 -22.31
C ASP A 297 6.25 -27.40 -23.11
N ALA A 298 5.74 -27.52 -24.33
CA ALA A 298 5.51 -26.39 -25.24
C ALA A 298 4.08 -25.81 -25.23
N CYS A 299 3.24 -26.32 -24.33
CA CYS A 299 1.84 -25.94 -24.22
C CYS A 299 1.41 -25.99 -22.75
N LEU A 300 1.06 -24.83 -22.21
CA LEU A 300 0.55 -24.61 -20.86
C LEU A 300 -0.96 -24.82 -20.87
N HIS A 301 -1.46 -25.63 -19.95
CA HIS A 301 -2.89 -25.86 -19.78
C HIS A 301 -3.29 -25.84 -18.31
N LEU A 302 -4.27 -24.98 -18.00
CA LEU A 302 -4.82 -24.76 -16.67
C LEU A 302 -6.33 -25.00 -16.69
N GLY A 303 -6.87 -25.60 -15.64
CA GLY A 303 -8.25 -26.10 -15.68
C GLY A 303 -8.55 -27.16 -14.63
N LEU A 304 -9.64 -27.90 -14.86
CA LEU A 304 -10.06 -29.03 -14.02
C LEU A 304 -10.17 -30.32 -14.85
N TRP A 305 -9.65 -31.42 -14.33
CA TRP A 305 -9.63 -32.74 -14.97
C TRP A 305 -10.17 -33.83 -14.03
N TYR A 306 -10.45 -35.02 -14.57
CA TYR A 306 -10.66 -36.27 -13.82
C TYR A 306 -11.47 -36.15 -12.52
N GLY A 307 -12.73 -35.72 -12.64
CA GLY A 307 -13.60 -35.53 -11.47
C GLY A 307 -13.50 -34.13 -10.84
N LEU A 308 -13.25 -33.11 -11.67
CA LEU A 308 -13.21 -31.70 -11.28
C LEU A 308 -12.11 -31.38 -10.27
N LYS A 309 -10.93 -32.00 -10.43
CA LYS A 309 -9.74 -31.65 -9.65
C LYS A 309 -8.93 -30.61 -10.39
N SER A 310 -8.34 -29.69 -9.64
CA SER A 310 -7.47 -28.66 -10.18
C SER A 310 -6.27 -29.28 -10.90
N TYR A 311 -5.84 -28.67 -12.01
CA TYR A 311 -4.78 -29.24 -12.84
C TYR A 311 -3.97 -28.13 -13.49
N MET A 312 -2.66 -28.31 -13.45
CA MET A 312 -1.68 -27.45 -14.08
C MET A 312 -0.69 -28.33 -14.81
N GLY A 313 -0.54 -28.16 -16.12
CA GLY A 313 0.44 -28.92 -16.85
C GLY A 313 1.12 -28.12 -17.92
N PHE A 314 2.33 -28.58 -18.24
CA PHE A 314 2.90 -28.39 -19.55
C PHE A 314 2.66 -29.69 -20.31
N TYR A 315 2.48 -29.65 -21.62
CA TYR A 315 2.17 -30.86 -22.39
C TYR A 315 3.16 -32.00 -22.08
N GLY A 316 2.66 -33.14 -21.58
CA GLY A 316 3.48 -34.29 -21.17
C GLY A 316 4.13 -34.20 -19.78
N ASP A 317 3.91 -33.11 -19.04
CA ASP A 317 4.40 -32.85 -17.68
C ASP A 317 3.33 -32.16 -16.82
N ASP A 318 2.50 -32.99 -16.19
CA ASP A 318 1.28 -32.56 -15.52
C ASP A 318 1.37 -32.57 -13.99
N SER A 319 0.52 -31.76 -13.35
CA SER A 319 0.36 -31.66 -11.90
C SER A 319 -1.12 -31.56 -11.55
N GLU A 320 -1.63 -32.48 -10.75
CA GLU A 320 -3.04 -32.58 -10.34
C GLU A 320 -3.20 -32.17 -8.86
N GLY A 321 -4.18 -31.35 -8.52
CA GLY A 321 -4.53 -31.05 -7.13
C GLY A 321 -5.35 -32.15 -6.46
N SER A 322 -5.56 -32.01 -5.15
CA SER A 322 -6.21 -33.04 -4.33
C SER A 322 -7.70 -32.76 -4.06
N THR A 323 -8.14 -31.51 -4.15
CA THR A 323 -9.53 -31.11 -3.87
C THR A 323 -10.44 -31.40 -5.05
N SER A 324 -11.58 -32.03 -4.77
CA SER A 324 -12.69 -32.13 -5.72
C SER A 324 -13.55 -30.86 -5.63
N ILE A 325 -13.61 -30.10 -6.72
CA ILE A 325 -14.42 -28.89 -6.81
C ILE A 325 -15.91 -29.27 -6.93
N VAL A 326 -16.74 -28.73 -6.04
CA VAL A 326 -18.20 -28.84 -6.11
C VAL A 326 -18.83 -27.67 -6.86
N SER A 327 -19.91 -27.94 -7.60
CA SER A 327 -20.70 -26.94 -8.32
C SER A 327 -21.41 -25.95 -7.39
N TYR A 328 -21.85 -24.84 -7.99
CA TYR A 328 -22.69 -23.78 -7.42
C TYR A 328 -22.06 -22.88 -6.36
N GLN A 329 -20.73 -22.77 -6.35
CA GLN A 329 -20.03 -21.81 -5.51
C GLN A 329 -18.79 -21.23 -6.21
N TRP A 330 -18.40 -20.04 -5.78
CA TRP A 330 -17.18 -19.39 -6.21
C TRP A 330 -15.96 -19.98 -5.50
N TYR A 331 -14.86 -20.11 -6.25
CA TYR A 331 -13.55 -20.43 -5.73
C TYR A 331 -12.53 -19.46 -6.27
N HIS A 332 -11.55 -19.12 -5.45
CA HIS A 332 -10.31 -18.54 -5.95
C HIS A 332 -9.34 -19.68 -6.29
N ILE A 333 -8.70 -19.64 -7.45
CA ILE A 333 -7.64 -20.59 -7.82
C ILE A 333 -6.40 -19.85 -8.26
N ALA A 334 -5.23 -20.33 -7.83
CA ALA A 334 -3.95 -19.80 -8.28
C ALA A 334 -3.01 -20.93 -8.70
N PHE A 335 -2.39 -20.73 -9.86
CA PHE A 335 -1.40 -21.61 -10.47
C PHE A 335 -0.05 -20.91 -10.45
N VAL A 336 0.86 -21.40 -9.61
CA VAL A 336 2.17 -20.80 -9.39
C VAL A 336 3.25 -21.72 -9.99
N TYR A 337 4.08 -21.19 -10.87
CA TYR A 337 5.28 -21.86 -11.35
C TYR A 337 6.53 -21.09 -10.95
N ASN A 338 7.40 -21.75 -10.19
CA ASN A 338 8.73 -21.25 -9.86
C ASN A 338 9.78 -21.94 -10.73
N ASN A 339 10.30 -21.21 -11.71
CA ASN A 339 11.26 -21.73 -12.69
C ASN A 339 12.64 -22.01 -12.10
N THR A 340 13.03 -21.30 -11.03
CA THR A 340 14.34 -21.48 -10.38
C THR A 340 14.45 -22.87 -9.75
N VAL A 341 13.38 -23.31 -9.08
CA VAL A 341 13.31 -24.63 -8.43
C VAL A 341 12.47 -25.65 -9.21
N ARG A 342 11.96 -25.26 -10.39
CA ARG A 342 11.11 -26.07 -11.27
C ARG A 342 9.87 -26.62 -10.55
N GLN A 343 9.23 -25.78 -9.74
CA GLN A 343 8.13 -26.20 -8.88
C GLN A 343 6.81 -25.67 -9.42
N ARG A 344 5.80 -26.53 -9.53
CA ARG A 344 4.40 -26.17 -9.78
C ARG A 344 3.62 -26.29 -8.48
N GLN A 345 2.80 -25.29 -8.19
CA GLN A 345 1.95 -25.25 -7.02
C GLN A 345 0.55 -24.82 -7.43
N ILE A 346 -0.44 -25.47 -6.84
CA ILE A 346 -1.86 -25.15 -7.06
C ILE A 346 -2.46 -24.77 -5.72
N TYR A 347 -3.11 -23.62 -5.68
CA TYR A 347 -3.82 -23.12 -4.52
C TYR A 347 -5.30 -22.98 -4.83
N VAL A 348 -6.16 -23.33 -3.88
CA VAL A 348 -7.60 -23.08 -3.93
C VAL A 348 -8.03 -22.38 -2.65
N ASN A 349 -8.78 -21.29 -2.80
CA ASN A 349 -9.21 -20.41 -1.71
C ASN A 349 -8.04 -19.96 -0.81
N GLY A 350 -6.88 -19.72 -1.43
CA GLY A 350 -5.68 -19.26 -0.72
C GLY A 350 -4.84 -20.38 -0.10
N LEU A 351 -5.32 -21.62 -0.10
CA LEU A 351 -4.67 -22.77 0.55
C LEU A 351 -3.97 -23.65 -0.48
N LEU A 352 -2.77 -24.10 -0.15
CA LEU A 352 -1.95 -24.95 -1.02
C LEU A 352 -2.51 -26.39 -1.06
N GLU A 353 -2.81 -26.88 -2.25
CA GLU A 353 -3.36 -28.24 -2.45
C GLU A 353 -2.33 -29.27 -2.87
N ASN A 354 -1.38 -28.85 -3.71
CA ASN A 354 -0.31 -29.69 -4.21
C ASN A 354 0.96 -28.89 -4.45
N ILE A 355 2.09 -29.51 -4.12
CA ILE A 355 3.43 -29.13 -4.55
C ILE A 355 4.01 -30.31 -5.33
N ASN A 356 4.17 -30.17 -6.63
CA ASN A 356 4.96 -31.11 -7.41
C ASN A 356 6.40 -30.61 -7.50
N LEU A 357 7.30 -31.34 -6.83
CA LEU A 357 8.74 -31.13 -6.91
C LEU A 357 9.27 -31.84 -8.17
N SER A 358 9.96 -31.10 -9.02
CA SER A 358 10.62 -31.52 -10.28
C SER A 358 11.52 -32.75 -10.23
N SER A 359 11.69 -33.40 -9.08
CA SER A 359 12.50 -34.61 -8.95
C SER A 359 12.01 -35.82 -9.78
N SER A 360 10.82 -35.75 -10.41
CA SER A 360 10.29 -36.87 -11.21
C SER A 360 9.86 -36.55 -12.66
N LEU A 361 9.75 -35.30 -13.12
CA LEU A 361 9.37 -34.96 -14.51
C LEU A 361 10.02 -33.63 -15.01
N SER A 362 10.31 -33.63 -16.32
CA SER A 362 11.08 -32.70 -17.19
C SER A 362 12.04 -31.65 -16.57
N PRO A 363 13.38 -31.73 -16.79
CA PRO A 363 14.34 -30.76 -16.29
C PRO A 363 14.27 -29.37 -16.97
N THR A 364 13.46 -29.22 -18.02
CA THR A 364 13.49 -28.05 -18.91
C THR A 364 12.52 -26.92 -18.52
N GLY A 365 11.45 -27.21 -17.76
CA GLY A 365 10.37 -26.27 -17.48
C GLY A 365 9.55 -25.89 -18.71
N TYR A 366 8.71 -24.85 -18.64
CA TYR A 366 7.91 -24.39 -19.79
C TYR A 366 8.78 -23.88 -20.95
N LEU A 367 8.53 -24.41 -22.15
CA LEU A 367 9.30 -24.18 -23.37
C LEU A 367 8.53 -23.45 -24.48
N GLY A 368 7.26 -23.09 -24.27
CA GLY A 368 6.49 -22.32 -25.25
C GLY A 368 7.12 -20.95 -25.49
N GLN A 369 7.33 -20.58 -26.76
CA GLN A 369 7.94 -19.32 -27.20
C GLN A 369 7.01 -18.47 -28.08
N SER A 370 5.82 -19.00 -28.39
CA SER A 370 4.83 -18.36 -29.24
C SER A 370 3.48 -19.04 -29.04
N GLY A 371 2.42 -18.43 -29.58
CA GLY A 371 1.05 -18.94 -29.48
C GLY A 371 0.19 -17.96 -28.69
N PRO A 372 -1.09 -17.80 -29.05
CA PRO A 372 -1.96 -16.92 -28.29
C PRO A 372 -2.21 -17.49 -26.90
N VAL A 373 -2.41 -16.59 -25.94
CA VAL A 373 -3.05 -16.93 -24.67
C VAL A 373 -4.55 -17.07 -24.93
N THR A 374 -5.20 -18.05 -24.29
CA THR A 374 -6.65 -18.20 -24.32
C THR A 374 -7.23 -18.25 -22.92
N ILE A 375 -8.37 -17.58 -22.71
CA ILE A 375 -9.20 -17.65 -21.48
C ILE A 375 -10.51 -18.37 -21.84
N CYS A 376 -11.04 -19.20 -20.94
CA CYS A 376 -12.12 -20.20 -21.19
C CYS A 376 -11.69 -21.39 -22.07
N LYS A 377 -10.39 -21.57 -22.29
CA LYS A 377 -9.85 -22.62 -23.14
C LYS A 377 -8.40 -22.91 -22.73
N ALA A 378 -8.07 -24.19 -22.57
CA ALA A 378 -6.73 -24.61 -22.14
C ALA A 378 -5.87 -25.15 -23.29
N ILE A 379 -6.45 -25.97 -24.17
CA ILE A 379 -5.80 -26.51 -25.38
C ILE A 379 -6.83 -26.52 -26.53
N PRO A 380 -6.42 -26.73 -27.81
CA PRO A 380 -7.31 -26.50 -28.96
C PRO A 380 -8.66 -27.22 -28.92
N TRP A 381 -8.75 -28.39 -28.28
CA TRP A 381 -9.98 -29.19 -28.13
C TRP A 381 -10.57 -29.16 -26.71
N LEU A 382 -9.89 -28.54 -25.73
CA LEU A 382 -10.38 -28.44 -24.36
C LEU A 382 -10.83 -27.02 -24.05
N PHE A 383 -12.13 -26.85 -24.14
CA PHE A 383 -12.82 -25.61 -23.82
C PHE A 383 -13.44 -25.70 -22.43
N SER A 384 -13.81 -24.55 -21.89
CA SER A 384 -14.62 -24.52 -20.70
C SER A 384 -16.06 -24.94 -21.00
N SER A 385 -16.63 -25.78 -20.14
CA SER A 385 -18.09 -25.92 -20.05
C SER A 385 -18.69 -24.66 -19.41
N VAL A 386 -19.99 -24.66 -19.09
CA VAL A 386 -20.65 -23.53 -18.39
C VAL A 386 -19.93 -23.20 -17.07
N THR A 387 -19.00 -22.26 -17.13
CA THR A 387 -18.19 -21.77 -16.02
C THR A 387 -18.09 -20.27 -16.11
N TYR A 388 -18.04 -19.60 -14.97
CA TYR A 388 -17.79 -18.18 -14.91
C TYR A 388 -16.35 -17.95 -14.50
N ILE A 389 -15.66 -16.99 -15.12
CA ILE A 389 -14.31 -16.55 -14.75
C ILE A 389 -14.37 -15.05 -14.49
N ASP A 390 -13.71 -14.63 -13.42
CA ASP A 390 -13.72 -13.24 -12.95
C ASP A 390 -12.37 -12.88 -12.31
N GLN A 391 -12.01 -11.60 -12.36
CA GLN A 391 -10.79 -11.02 -11.78
C GLN A 391 -9.51 -11.82 -12.13
N LEU A 392 -9.21 -12.01 -13.42
CA LEU A 392 -8.05 -12.81 -13.83
C LEU A 392 -6.77 -12.01 -13.85
N PHE A 393 -5.81 -12.42 -13.02
CA PHE A 393 -4.47 -11.84 -12.93
C PHE A 393 -3.40 -12.76 -13.50
N VAL A 394 -2.42 -12.15 -14.16
CA VAL A 394 -1.17 -12.79 -14.56
C VAL A 394 -0.02 -11.97 -13.98
N THR A 395 0.88 -12.62 -13.24
CA THR A 395 2.14 -12.02 -12.79
C THR A 395 3.33 -12.80 -13.34
N GLN A 396 4.42 -12.12 -13.67
CA GLN A 396 5.66 -12.74 -14.19
C GLN A 396 6.63 -13.15 -13.07
N ARG A 397 6.07 -13.56 -11.92
CA ARG A 397 6.81 -14.10 -10.78
C ARG A 397 6.00 -15.19 -10.08
N ALA A 398 6.69 -16.02 -9.31
CA ALA A 398 6.04 -16.93 -8.38
C ALA A 398 5.62 -16.15 -7.13
N LYS A 399 4.31 -16.05 -6.84
CA LYS A 399 3.79 -15.50 -5.60
C LYS A 399 4.01 -16.45 -4.43
N THR A 400 4.19 -15.88 -3.25
CA THR A 400 4.26 -16.62 -1.98
C THR A 400 2.88 -17.04 -1.52
N ALA A 401 2.81 -18.07 -0.67
CA ALA A 401 1.55 -18.54 -0.11
C ALA A 401 0.76 -17.44 0.64
N ASN A 402 1.45 -16.50 1.29
CA ASN A 402 0.80 -15.40 2.00
C ASN A 402 0.15 -14.38 1.04
N GLU A 403 0.80 -14.11 -0.10
CA GLU A 403 0.21 -13.27 -1.14
C GLU A 403 -1.04 -13.92 -1.72
N ILE A 404 -0.97 -15.20 -2.08
CA ILE A 404 -2.12 -15.95 -2.60
C ILE A 404 -3.26 -16.04 -1.57
N LEU A 405 -2.93 -16.22 -0.28
CA LEU A 405 -3.93 -16.21 0.78
C LEU A 405 -4.60 -14.84 0.91
N ASN A 406 -3.84 -13.75 0.81
CA ASN A 406 -4.40 -12.41 0.81
C ASN A 406 -5.30 -12.17 -0.40
N ASP A 407 -4.85 -12.51 -1.60
CA ASP A 407 -5.62 -12.33 -2.84
C ASP A 407 -6.95 -13.10 -2.82
N ALA A 408 -6.94 -14.31 -2.25
CA ALA A 408 -8.13 -15.13 -2.12
C ALA A 408 -9.08 -14.71 -0.97
N THR A 409 -8.60 -13.98 0.04
CA THR A 409 -9.36 -13.82 1.30
C THR A 409 -9.58 -12.39 1.78
N LEU A 410 -8.75 -11.44 1.38
CA LEU A 410 -8.97 -10.02 1.60
C LEU A 410 -9.93 -9.51 0.52
N ILE A 411 -11.16 -9.20 0.89
CA ILE A 411 -12.16 -8.68 -0.05
C ILE A 411 -11.84 -7.22 -0.39
N ALA A 412 -11.56 -6.42 0.64
CA ALA A 412 -11.31 -4.99 0.48
C ALA A 412 -10.37 -4.47 1.57
N TYR A 413 -9.55 -3.49 1.23
CA TYR A 413 -8.70 -2.75 2.16
C TYR A 413 -8.74 -1.27 1.82
N TYR A 414 -9.08 -0.40 2.76
CA TYR A 414 -9.05 1.04 2.58
C TYR A 414 -8.10 1.65 3.61
N SER A 415 -6.95 2.13 3.12
CA SER A 415 -5.98 2.85 3.93
C SER A 415 -6.41 4.28 4.22
N PHE A 416 -7.26 4.88 3.37
CA PHE A 416 -7.65 6.30 3.44
C PHE A 416 -6.50 7.32 3.31
N ASP A 417 -5.25 6.86 3.27
CA ASP A 417 -4.06 7.61 2.85
C ASP A 417 -4.34 8.58 1.69
N CYS A 418 -3.93 9.83 1.86
CA CYS A 418 -4.07 10.90 0.87
C CYS A 418 -5.51 11.17 0.41
N GLY A 419 -6.51 10.82 1.21
CA GLY A 419 -7.93 10.97 0.83
C GLY A 419 -8.40 9.94 -0.19
N SER A 420 -7.60 8.90 -0.45
CA SER A 420 -7.98 7.81 -1.32
C SER A 420 -9.16 7.05 -0.73
N ILE A 421 -10.24 6.97 -1.49
CA ILE A 421 -11.35 6.07 -1.20
C ILE A 421 -11.22 4.77 -2.01
N LEU A 422 -10.20 4.64 -2.85
CA LEU A 422 -9.99 3.46 -3.68
C LEU A 422 -9.57 2.26 -2.83
N ASP A 423 -10.02 1.08 -3.24
CA ASP A 423 -9.60 -0.17 -2.62
C ASP A 423 -8.10 -0.40 -2.82
N SER A 424 -7.40 -0.46 -1.70
CA SER A 424 -6.00 -0.84 -1.51
C SER A 424 -5.75 -2.35 -1.53
N GLY A 425 -6.82 -3.15 -1.54
CA GLY A 425 -6.80 -4.60 -1.65
C GLY A 425 -6.77 -5.13 -3.09
N PRO A 426 -6.98 -6.45 -3.26
CA PRO A 426 -6.83 -7.16 -4.53
C PRO A 426 -7.96 -6.91 -5.56
N ASN A 427 -9.15 -6.52 -5.10
CA ASN A 427 -10.37 -6.57 -5.94
C ASN A 427 -10.80 -5.20 -6.51
N LEU A 428 -10.07 -4.12 -6.22
CA LEU A 428 -10.30 -2.77 -6.76
C LEU A 428 -11.75 -2.27 -6.65
N LEU A 429 -12.42 -2.59 -5.54
CA LEU A 429 -13.85 -2.30 -5.39
C LEU A 429 -14.15 -0.81 -5.48
N GLN A 430 -15.24 -0.49 -6.17
CA GLN A 430 -15.74 0.88 -6.25
C GLN A 430 -16.29 1.35 -4.89
N SER A 431 -16.11 2.64 -4.63
CA SER A 431 -16.54 3.26 -3.39
C SER A 431 -16.98 4.71 -3.59
N ILE A 432 -17.76 5.22 -2.64
CA ILE A 432 -18.23 6.60 -2.57
C ILE A 432 -18.08 7.08 -1.14
N ALA A 433 -17.64 8.33 -0.95
CA ALA A 433 -17.68 9.00 0.34
C ALA A 433 -18.38 10.35 0.25
N VAL A 434 -19.22 10.67 1.24
CA VAL A 434 -20.01 11.89 1.32
C VAL A 434 -19.88 12.50 2.72
N GLY A 435 -19.68 13.81 2.79
CA GLY A 435 -19.65 14.55 4.07
C GLY A 435 -18.47 14.23 4.97
N GLN A 436 -17.42 13.60 4.42
CA GLN A 436 -16.17 13.34 5.16
C GLN A 436 -15.22 14.54 5.08
N THR A 437 -14.26 14.56 6.00
CA THR A 437 -12.99 15.31 5.85
C THR A 437 -11.79 14.38 6.12
N MET A 438 -10.58 14.79 5.77
CA MET A 438 -9.35 14.04 6.09
C MET A 438 -8.67 14.59 7.34
N ILE A 439 -8.08 13.71 8.14
CA ILE A 439 -7.22 14.04 9.28
C ILE A 439 -5.97 13.17 9.30
N THR A 440 -5.02 13.47 10.20
CA THR A 440 -3.93 12.54 10.51
C THR A 440 -4.50 11.24 11.12
N GLY A 441 -4.17 10.13 10.47
CA GLY A 441 -4.59 8.78 10.84
C GLY A 441 -3.77 8.16 11.96
N GLN A 442 -4.11 6.91 12.29
CA GLN A 442 -3.21 6.04 13.04
C GLN A 442 -2.02 5.65 12.16
N VAL A 443 -2.29 5.39 10.88
CA VAL A 443 -1.30 5.22 9.83
C VAL A 443 -1.51 6.35 8.83
N LYS A 444 -0.57 7.32 8.80
CA LYS A 444 -0.59 8.49 7.90
C LYS A 444 -1.89 9.31 7.92
N ASP A 445 -2.87 9.07 7.04
CA ASP A 445 -4.10 9.86 6.90
C ASP A 445 -5.35 8.99 7.11
N ALA A 446 -6.40 9.55 7.71
CA ALA A 446 -7.65 8.86 8.01
C ALA A 446 -8.88 9.66 7.58
N ILE A 447 -9.97 8.94 7.33
CA ILE A 447 -11.27 9.54 7.01
C ILE A 447 -11.99 9.93 8.31
N LEU A 448 -12.48 11.17 8.39
CA LEU A 448 -13.24 11.72 9.51
C LEU A 448 -14.70 11.95 9.12
N PHE A 449 -15.62 11.35 9.89
CA PHE A 449 -17.06 11.59 9.79
C PHE A 449 -17.46 12.63 10.85
N ASN A 450 -17.69 13.88 10.42
CA ASN A 450 -18.03 15.00 11.32
C ASN A 450 -19.28 15.79 10.90
N SER A 451 -19.90 15.48 9.75
CA SER A 451 -21.17 16.07 9.32
C SER A 451 -22.34 15.12 9.56
N THR A 452 -23.56 15.68 9.60
CA THR A 452 -24.79 14.88 9.63
C THR A 452 -24.83 13.94 8.42
N ASN A 453 -25.05 12.65 8.66
CA ASN A 453 -25.13 11.60 7.63
C ASN A 453 -23.89 11.50 6.74
N ALA A 454 -22.70 11.84 7.26
CA ALA A 454 -21.45 11.52 6.60
C ALA A 454 -21.30 9.99 6.48
N TYR A 455 -20.91 9.49 5.31
CA TYR A 455 -20.68 8.07 5.12
C TYR A 455 -19.61 7.78 4.08
N PHE A 456 -19.01 6.61 4.22
CA PHE A 456 -18.26 5.91 3.18
C PHE A 456 -19.04 4.65 2.83
N ARG A 457 -19.17 4.31 1.54
CA ARG A 457 -19.85 3.10 1.09
C ARG A 457 -19.08 2.46 -0.04
N THR A 458 -18.99 1.14 -0.01
CA THR A 458 -18.49 0.30 -1.10
C THR A 458 -19.50 -0.82 -1.41
N SER A 459 -19.38 -1.43 -2.59
CA SER A 459 -20.31 -2.41 -3.14
C SER A 459 -19.62 -3.72 -3.52
N SER A 460 -20.41 -4.66 -4.05
CA SER A 460 -19.92 -5.88 -4.69
C SER A 460 -19.41 -6.94 -3.71
N PHE A 461 -19.97 -6.97 -2.49
CA PHE A 461 -19.67 -7.98 -1.48
C PHE A 461 -20.62 -9.18 -1.58
N MET A 462 -20.38 -10.08 -2.54
CA MET A 462 -21.20 -11.29 -2.71
C MET A 462 -21.11 -12.23 -1.51
N THR A 463 -19.97 -12.28 -0.83
CA THR A 463 -19.71 -13.16 0.31
C THR A 463 -20.66 -12.89 1.48
N PHE A 464 -21.00 -11.63 1.78
CA PHE A 464 -22.03 -11.31 2.78
C PHE A 464 -23.44 -11.78 2.39
N GLY A 465 -23.67 -12.11 1.12
CA GLY A 465 -24.87 -12.72 0.60
C GLY A 465 -24.95 -14.24 0.79
N ILE A 466 -23.91 -14.91 1.29
CA ILE A 466 -23.83 -16.37 1.43
C ILE A 466 -24.18 -16.81 2.85
N VAL A 467 -25.02 -17.86 2.95
CA VAL A 467 -25.48 -18.39 4.25
C VAL A 467 -24.29 -18.83 5.07
N ASN A 468 -24.25 -18.35 6.32
CA ASN A 468 -23.19 -18.67 7.27
C ASN A 468 -21.76 -18.37 6.79
N GLN A 469 -21.60 -17.44 5.84
CA GLN A 469 -20.28 -17.02 5.40
C GLN A 469 -19.47 -16.52 6.59
N SER A 470 -18.26 -17.06 6.74
CA SER A 470 -17.31 -16.53 7.72
C SER A 470 -16.77 -15.20 7.22
N PHE A 471 -16.53 -14.26 8.13
CA PHE A 471 -15.97 -12.95 7.77
C PHE A 471 -15.12 -12.40 8.90
N SER A 472 -14.31 -11.41 8.56
CA SER A 472 -13.62 -10.55 9.53
C SER A 472 -13.60 -9.12 9.03
N ILE A 473 -13.83 -8.17 9.93
CA ILE A 473 -13.72 -6.73 9.65
C ILE A 473 -12.78 -6.15 10.70
N THR A 474 -11.72 -5.47 10.25
CA THR A 474 -10.75 -4.80 11.12
C THR A 474 -10.64 -3.33 10.75
N LEU A 475 -10.49 -2.46 11.74
CA LEU A 475 -10.32 -1.03 11.52
C LEU A 475 -9.75 -0.37 12.77
N TRP A 476 -9.04 0.73 12.58
CA TRP A 476 -8.72 1.69 13.64
C TRP A 476 -9.83 2.73 13.73
N VAL A 477 -10.27 3.05 14.94
CA VAL A 477 -11.30 4.07 15.17
C VAL A 477 -10.88 5.07 16.23
N LYS A 478 -11.30 6.32 16.03
CA LYS A 478 -11.14 7.41 16.99
C LYS A 478 -12.48 8.14 17.16
N PRO A 479 -13.38 7.63 18.03
CA PRO A 479 -14.71 8.18 18.20
C PRO A 479 -14.67 9.56 18.85
N MET A 480 -15.47 10.50 18.34
CA MET A 480 -15.70 11.81 18.96
C MET A 480 -16.91 11.80 19.89
N ASN A 481 -17.86 10.91 19.64
CA ASN A 481 -18.94 10.53 20.55
C ASN A 481 -19.14 9.01 20.50
N LEU A 482 -19.92 8.46 21.43
CA LEU A 482 -20.22 7.03 21.50
C LEU A 482 -21.66 6.77 21.04
N HIS A 483 -22.01 7.22 19.84
CA HIS A 483 -23.35 7.03 19.28
C HIS A 483 -23.29 6.57 17.82
N GLY A 484 -24.33 5.86 17.40
CA GLY A 484 -24.58 5.57 16.01
C GLY A 484 -23.80 4.40 15.41
N ILE A 485 -23.96 4.22 14.10
CA ILE A 485 -23.52 3.08 13.33
C ILE A 485 -22.11 3.31 12.79
N LEU A 486 -21.20 2.40 13.12
CA LEU A 486 -19.82 2.40 12.64
C LEU A 486 -19.68 1.56 11.37
N VAL A 487 -20.16 0.31 11.37
CA VAL A 487 -20.12 -0.59 10.21
C VAL A 487 -21.51 -1.16 9.96
N HIS A 488 -21.98 -1.08 8.72
CA HIS A 488 -23.30 -1.50 8.31
C HIS A 488 -23.28 -2.21 6.96
N ILE A 489 -24.14 -3.22 6.79
CA ILE A 489 -24.32 -3.92 5.51
C ILE A 489 -25.77 -3.87 5.05
N SER A 490 -25.99 -3.73 3.75
CA SER A 490 -27.33 -3.73 3.14
C SER A 490 -27.32 -4.32 1.73
N ASN A 491 -28.46 -4.83 1.27
CA ASN A 491 -28.60 -5.27 -0.13
C ASN A 491 -29.01 -4.13 -1.08
N GLN A 492 -29.32 -2.95 -0.55
CA GLN A 492 -29.62 -1.75 -1.33
C GLN A 492 -28.57 -0.67 -1.07
N SER A 493 -28.28 0.12 -2.10
CA SER A 493 -27.34 1.23 -2.00
C SER A 493 -27.82 2.29 -1.00
N THR A 494 -29.12 2.48 -0.86
CA THR A 494 -29.77 3.44 0.06
C THR A 494 -29.61 3.13 1.54
N GLY A 495 -29.04 1.96 1.89
CA GLY A 495 -28.79 1.55 3.27
C GLY A 495 -29.95 0.82 3.95
N ASP A 496 -31.00 0.48 3.21
CA ASP A 496 -32.20 -0.22 3.67
C ASP A 496 -32.40 -1.56 2.94
N GLY A 497 -33.63 -2.07 2.91
CA GLY A 497 -33.95 -3.40 2.41
C GLY A 497 -33.63 -4.49 3.43
N TRP A 498 -32.90 -5.53 3.01
CA TRP A 498 -32.22 -6.40 3.96
C TRP A 498 -30.96 -5.68 4.41
N CYS A 499 -30.87 -5.40 5.72
CA CYS A 499 -29.81 -4.60 6.28
C CYS A 499 -29.44 -5.09 7.68
N MET A 500 -28.20 -4.84 8.09
CA MET A 500 -27.69 -5.22 9.41
C MET A 500 -26.54 -4.29 9.82
N PRO A 501 -26.68 -3.51 10.90
CA PRO A 501 -25.55 -2.89 11.57
C PRO A 501 -24.67 -3.98 12.21
N LEU A 502 -23.39 -4.02 11.89
CA LEU A 502 -22.43 -5.00 12.45
C LEU A 502 -21.70 -4.43 13.66
N LEU A 503 -21.25 -3.17 13.57
CA LEU A 503 -20.53 -2.47 14.63
C LEU A 503 -21.13 -1.07 14.83
N GLY A 504 -21.22 -0.63 16.07
CA GLY A 504 -21.66 0.72 16.40
C GLY A 504 -21.88 0.88 17.90
N PHE A 505 -22.44 2.01 18.29
CA PHE A 505 -22.75 2.30 19.68
C PHE A 505 -24.25 2.37 19.91
N ASN A 506 -24.67 1.99 21.11
CA ASN A 506 -26.05 2.20 21.54
C ASN A 506 -26.23 3.58 22.20
N SER A 507 -27.47 3.92 22.54
CA SER A 507 -27.81 5.22 23.17
C SER A 507 -27.19 5.45 24.55
N SER A 508 -26.59 4.42 25.16
CA SER A 508 -25.87 4.51 26.44
C SER A 508 -24.35 4.58 26.28
N GLY A 509 -23.83 4.71 25.05
CA GLY A 509 -22.39 4.76 24.80
C GLY A 509 -21.67 3.42 24.82
N ILE A 510 -22.41 2.30 24.79
CA ILE A 510 -21.83 0.95 24.80
C ILE A 510 -21.51 0.57 23.35
N LEU A 511 -20.27 0.13 23.09
CA LEU A 511 -19.90 -0.46 21.80
C LEU A 511 -20.58 -1.83 21.68
N ILE A 512 -21.29 -2.02 20.58
CA ILE A 512 -21.98 -3.25 20.22
C ILE A 512 -21.32 -3.81 18.95
N ALA A 513 -20.89 -5.06 19.04
CA ALA A 513 -20.57 -5.89 17.89
C ALA A 513 -21.64 -6.97 17.76
N GLN A 514 -22.26 -7.10 16.60
CA GLN A 514 -23.35 -8.02 16.39
C GLN A 514 -23.30 -8.70 15.02
N SER A 515 -23.88 -9.90 14.96
CA SER A 515 -24.09 -10.67 13.73
C SER A 515 -25.23 -11.64 13.98
N SER A 516 -26.32 -11.51 13.21
CA SER A 516 -27.59 -12.19 13.52
C SER A 516 -27.98 -12.02 15.01
N SER A 517 -28.52 -13.04 15.67
CA SER A 517 -28.85 -12.96 17.10
C SER A 517 -27.65 -12.79 18.07
N LEU A 518 -26.40 -12.83 17.59
CA LEU A 518 -25.21 -12.75 18.44
C LEU A 518 -24.83 -11.30 18.72
N ILE A 519 -24.62 -10.97 19.98
CA ILE A 519 -24.29 -9.62 20.46
C ILE A 519 -23.16 -9.70 21.47
N ILE A 520 -22.12 -8.89 21.25
CA ILE A 520 -21.06 -8.57 22.21
C ILE A 520 -21.18 -7.09 22.58
N ALA A 521 -21.24 -6.80 23.87
CA ALA A 521 -21.28 -5.44 24.40
C ALA A 521 -20.00 -5.10 25.15
N VAL A 522 -19.39 -3.96 24.85
CA VAL A 522 -18.24 -3.40 25.56
C VAL A 522 -18.70 -2.16 26.33
N PRO A 523 -18.83 -2.22 27.67
CA PRO A 523 -19.47 -1.16 28.45
C PRO A 523 -18.74 0.20 28.43
N THR A 524 -17.44 0.19 28.17
CA THR A 524 -16.60 1.38 28.19
C THR A 524 -15.74 1.42 26.95
N PHE A 525 -15.70 2.56 26.27
CA PHE A 525 -14.87 2.77 25.10
C PHE A 525 -14.23 4.17 25.15
N PRO A 526 -12.93 4.32 24.87
CA PRO A 526 -12.26 5.61 24.99
C PRO A 526 -12.68 6.57 23.87
N LEU A 527 -12.94 7.83 24.22
CA LEU A 527 -13.15 8.92 23.27
C LEU A 527 -11.83 9.53 22.83
N ASN A 528 -11.75 9.94 21.56
CA ASN A 528 -10.63 10.65 20.96
C ASN A 528 -9.27 9.93 21.06
N VAL A 529 -9.28 8.61 21.20
CA VAL A 529 -8.08 7.75 21.20
C VAL A 529 -8.22 6.70 20.11
N TRP A 530 -7.18 6.53 19.30
CA TRP A 530 -7.12 5.46 18.32
C TRP A 530 -7.19 4.10 19.02
N THR A 531 -8.20 3.31 18.66
CA THR A 531 -8.44 1.97 19.18
C THR A 531 -8.67 1.04 18.01
N HIS A 532 -7.92 -0.05 17.93
CA HIS A 532 -8.12 -1.06 16.92
C HIS A 532 -9.26 -1.99 17.32
N ILE A 533 -10.21 -2.21 16.41
CA ILE A 533 -11.33 -3.15 16.58
C ILE A 533 -11.23 -4.20 15.48
N ALA A 534 -11.35 -5.48 15.86
CA ALA A 534 -11.61 -6.54 14.90
C ALA A 534 -12.84 -7.38 15.32
N GLN A 535 -13.82 -7.46 14.43
CA GLN A 535 -14.96 -8.36 14.54
C GLN A 535 -14.72 -9.56 13.61
N THR A 536 -14.83 -10.77 14.14
CA THR A 536 -14.75 -12.00 13.33
C THR A 536 -15.96 -12.88 13.58
N PHE A 537 -16.38 -13.64 12.58
CA PHE A 537 -17.45 -14.61 12.69
C PHE A 537 -17.14 -15.87 11.89
N SER A 538 -17.44 -17.03 12.48
CA SER A 538 -17.57 -18.31 11.78
C SER A 538 -18.61 -19.19 12.46
N ILE A 539 -19.13 -20.21 11.77
CA ILE A 539 -20.05 -21.17 12.37
C ILE A 539 -19.38 -21.90 13.54
N GLN A 540 -18.10 -22.22 13.39
CA GLN A 540 -17.34 -23.04 14.32
C GLN A 540 -17.02 -22.29 15.62
N ASN A 541 -16.65 -21.00 15.52
CA ASN A 541 -16.18 -20.21 16.65
C ASN A 541 -17.18 -19.14 17.13
N GLY A 542 -18.28 -18.93 16.41
CA GLY A 542 -19.25 -17.88 16.68
C GLY A 542 -18.70 -16.48 16.41
N LEU A 543 -19.33 -15.48 17.02
CA LEU A 543 -18.92 -14.07 16.94
C LEU A 543 -17.79 -13.80 17.94
N GLN A 544 -16.70 -13.20 17.50
CA GLN A 544 -15.60 -12.76 18.35
C GLN A 544 -15.29 -11.28 18.13
N LEU A 545 -14.98 -10.58 19.21
CA LEU A 545 -14.53 -9.19 19.18
C LEU A 545 -13.15 -9.07 19.81
N TYR A 546 -12.25 -8.35 19.13
CA TYR A 546 -10.91 -8.05 19.59
C TYR A 546 -10.75 -6.54 19.71
N ILE A 547 -10.04 -6.10 20.76
CA ILE A 547 -9.71 -4.69 21.01
C ILE A 547 -8.20 -4.59 21.17
N ASN A 548 -7.55 -3.70 20.40
CA ASN A 548 -6.10 -3.50 20.39
C ASN A 548 -5.33 -4.84 20.30
N GLY A 549 -5.69 -5.66 19.33
CA GLY A 549 -5.04 -6.96 19.07
C GLY A 549 -5.46 -8.09 20.01
N THR A 550 -6.14 -7.80 21.11
CA THR A 550 -6.44 -8.78 22.17
C THR A 550 -7.90 -9.24 22.08
N LEU A 551 -8.14 -10.55 22.18
CA LEU A 551 -9.50 -11.09 22.23
C LEU A 551 -10.24 -10.55 23.45
N TYR A 552 -11.33 -9.81 23.21
CA TYR A 552 -12.18 -9.28 24.27
C TYR A 552 -13.23 -10.30 24.71
N ARG A 553 -13.97 -10.87 23.75
CA ARG A 553 -15.05 -11.84 24.05
C ARG A 553 -15.38 -12.71 22.83
N THR A 554 -15.86 -13.91 23.11
CA THR A 554 -16.52 -14.81 22.16
C THR A 554 -17.97 -15.05 22.59
N VAL A 555 -18.89 -15.04 21.64
CA VAL A 555 -20.27 -15.49 21.81
C VAL A 555 -20.54 -16.57 20.78
N VAL A 556 -20.72 -17.79 21.27
CA VAL A 556 -21.08 -18.95 20.45
C VAL A 556 -22.57 -18.91 20.16
N GLY A 557 -22.97 -19.31 18.96
CA GLY A 557 -24.37 -19.32 18.56
C GLY A 557 -24.57 -19.16 17.05
N ALA A 558 -25.83 -19.01 16.66
CA ALA A 558 -26.43 -19.56 15.45
C ALA A 558 -26.10 -18.90 14.09
N SER A 559 -26.64 -19.57 13.08
CA SER A 559 -26.64 -19.27 11.65
C SER A 559 -26.92 -17.81 11.27
N MET A 560 -26.28 -17.35 10.21
CA MET A 560 -26.55 -16.09 9.53
C MET A 560 -27.37 -16.37 8.27
N THR A 561 -28.58 -15.81 8.19
CA THR A 561 -29.41 -15.84 6.97
C THR A 561 -29.28 -14.50 6.26
N PRO A 562 -28.55 -14.44 5.14
CA PRO A 562 -28.28 -13.20 4.41
C PRO A 562 -29.41 -12.86 3.43
N SER A 563 -29.18 -11.85 2.58
CA SER A 563 -30.07 -11.44 1.50
C SER A 563 -30.06 -12.37 0.28
N TYR A 564 -29.08 -13.28 0.16
CA TYR A 564 -28.80 -14.06 -1.07
C TYR A 564 -28.43 -13.20 -2.28
N GLN A 565 -27.98 -11.97 -2.04
CA GLN A 565 -27.61 -10.98 -3.07
C GLN A 565 -26.25 -10.37 -2.75
N SER A 566 -25.65 -9.72 -3.75
CA SER A 566 -24.48 -8.89 -3.53
C SER A 566 -24.81 -7.74 -2.59
N MET A 567 -23.90 -7.43 -1.67
CA MET A 567 -24.12 -6.50 -0.57
C MET A 567 -23.27 -5.23 -0.70
N TYR A 568 -23.74 -4.17 -0.05
CA TYR A 568 -23.01 -2.95 0.23
C TYR A 568 -22.47 -3.00 1.66
N VAL A 569 -21.28 -2.43 1.86
CA VAL A 569 -20.74 -2.12 3.19
C VAL A 569 -20.64 -0.61 3.32
N SER A 570 -21.19 -0.05 4.39
CA SER A 570 -21.09 1.37 4.72
C SER A 570 -20.50 1.62 6.10
N ILE A 571 -19.80 2.74 6.21
CA ILE A 571 -19.14 3.24 7.41
C ILE A 571 -19.66 4.64 7.70
N GLY A 572 -19.87 4.97 8.98
CA GLY A 572 -20.26 6.32 9.42
C GLY A 572 -21.77 6.56 9.43
N SER A 573 -22.52 6.06 8.45
CA SER A 573 -23.98 6.15 8.46
C SER A 573 -24.65 5.01 7.68
N GLN A 574 -25.91 4.75 8.04
CA GLN A 574 -26.84 3.93 7.28
C GLN A 574 -27.81 4.75 6.43
N GLN A 575 -27.98 6.04 6.73
CA GLN A 575 -29.05 6.84 6.15
C GLN A 575 -28.60 7.47 4.83
N MET A 576 -28.56 6.64 3.78
CA MET A 576 -28.06 7.00 2.44
C MET A 576 -29.20 7.22 1.44
N GLY A 577 -30.30 7.80 1.92
CA GLY A 577 -31.53 8.06 1.14
C GLY A 577 -32.66 7.05 1.37
N GLY A 578 -32.41 5.96 2.11
CA GLY A 578 -33.39 4.94 2.47
C GLY A 578 -34.01 5.08 3.85
N SER A 579 -34.78 4.07 4.25
CA SER A 579 -35.35 3.93 5.59
C SER A 579 -34.29 3.52 6.63
N SER A 580 -34.47 3.86 7.90
CA SER A 580 -33.52 3.44 8.95
C SER A 580 -33.51 1.93 9.17
N CYS A 581 -32.34 1.30 9.14
CA CYS A 581 -32.17 -0.09 9.57
C CYS A 581 -32.22 -0.18 11.10
N MET A 582 -33.39 -0.52 11.64
CA MET A 582 -33.59 -0.69 13.08
C MET A 582 -33.42 -2.17 13.45
N TRP A 583 -32.19 -2.57 13.77
CA TRP A 583 -31.92 -3.96 14.12
C TRP A 583 -30.80 -4.14 15.15
N GLY A 584 -31.03 -5.03 16.11
CA GLY A 584 -30.09 -5.37 17.17
C GLY A 584 -29.96 -4.29 18.25
N GLY A 585 -28.76 -4.18 18.83
CA GLY A 585 -28.48 -3.27 19.95
C GLY A 585 -27.88 -1.93 19.56
N ILE A 586 -27.61 -1.68 18.28
CA ILE A 586 -26.95 -0.47 17.78
C ILE A 586 -27.99 0.64 17.55
N GLU A 587 -27.66 1.86 17.96
CA GLU A 587 -28.51 3.01 17.78
C GLU A 587 -28.53 3.45 16.29
N PRO A 588 -29.71 3.68 15.67
CA PRO A 588 -29.84 3.98 14.24
C PRO A 588 -29.44 5.43 13.86
N HIS A 589 -28.38 5.97 14.48
CA HIS A 589 -27.83 7.29 14.23
C HIS A 589 -26.51 7.21 13.44
N SER A 590 -26.04 8.35 12.93
CA SER A 590 -24.73 8.46 12.29
C SER A 590 -23.62 8.49 13.34
N TYR A 591 -22.54 7.75 13.07
CA TYR A 591 -21.31 7.79 13.85
C TYR A 591 -20.54 9.08 13.60
N ALA A 592 -19.96 9.64 14.67
CA ALA A 592 -19.04 10.76 14.59
C ALA A 592 -17.65 10.38 15.12
N GLY A 593 -16.65 10.45 14.26
CA GLY A 593 -15.28 10.07 14.58
C GLY A 593 -14.49 9.68 13.34
N ALA A 594 -13.20 9.40 13.55
CA ALA A 594 -12.32 8.98 12.47
C ALA A 594 -12.22 7.45 12.37
N VAL A 595 -11.97 6.99 11.15
CA VAL A 595 -11.71 5.59 10.80
C VAL A 595 -10.47 5.52 9.94
N ASP A 596 -9.67 4.50 10.17
CA ASP A 596 -8.42 4.27 9.45
C ASP A 596 -8.22 2.78 9.19
N GLU A 597 -7.47 2.43 8.14
CA GLU A 597 -6.96 1.07 7.91
C GLU A 597 -8.04 -0.04 7.87
N LEU A 598 -9.19 0.25 7.24
CA LEU A 598 -10.34 -0.68 7.15
C LEU A 598 -10.00 -1.89 6.28
N ARG A 599 -10.09 -3.11 6.82
CA ARG A 599 -9.92 -4.36 6.07
C ARG A 599 -11.14 -5.27 6.26
N ILE A 600 -11.55 -5.92 5.18
CA ILE A 600 -12.71 -6.82 5.15
C ILE A 600 -12.27 -8.15 4.53
N TYR A 601 -12.47 -9.25 5.24
CA TYR A 601 -12.07 -10.59 4.83
C TYR A 601 -13.28 -11.52 4.67
N ASN A 602 -13.21 -12.45 3.70
CA ASN A 602 -14.21 -13.50 3.49
C ASN A 602 -14.01 -14.73 4.40
N ARG A 603 -13.20 -14.59 5.46
CA ARG A 603 -12.92 -15.66 6.42
C ARG A 603 -12.78 -15.10 7.82
N GLN A 604 -12.78 -16.00 8.80
CA GLN A 604 -12.27 -15.68 10.12
C GLN A 604 -10.73 -15.64 10.06
N ILE A 605 -10.14 -14.46 10.33
CA ILE A 605 -8.69 -14.32 10.51
C ILE A 605 -8.29 -14.74 11.92
N THR A 606 -7.05 -15.19 12.07
CA THR A 606 -6.52 -15.71 13.33
C THR A 606 -6.13 -14.60 14.31
N THR A 607 -6.03 -14.92 15.60
CA THR A 607 -5.53 -13.98 16.61
C THR A 607 -4.12 -13.46 16.29
N ALA A 608 -3.26 -14.29 15.68
CA ALA A 608 -1.92 -13.88 15.26
C ALA A 608 -1.95 -12.84 14.13
N GLU A 609 -2.81 -13.05 13.12
CA GLU A 609 -3.03 -12.07 12.05
C GLU A 609 -3.58 -10.75 12.59
N ILE A 610 -4.55 -10.82 13.52
CA ILE A 610 -5.11 -9.62 14.17
C ILE A 610 -4.03 -8.87 14.95
N ALA A 611 -3.16 -9.57 15.67
CA ALA A 611 -2.08 -8.95 16.42
C ALA A 611 -1.12 -8.17 15.50
N ILE A 612 -0.78 -8.73 14.33
CA ILE A 612 0.07 -8.07 13.31
C ILE A 612 -0.62 -6.84 12.72
N ILE A 613 -1.93 -6.89 12.45
CA ILE A 613 -2.68 -5.77 11.87
C ILE A 613 -2.86 -4.62 12.91
N SER A 614 -2.90 -4.98 14.20
CA SER A 614 -3.14 -4.04 15.30
C SER A 614 -1.89 -3.44 15.94
N SER A 615 -0.70 -3.88 15.54
CA SER A 615 0.58 -3.33 15.98
C SER A 615 0.97 -2.13 15.14
#